data_AF-A0A2N7R907-F1
#
_entry.id   AF-A0A2N7R907-F1
#
_cell.length_a   1.000
_cell.length_b   1.000
_cell.length_c   1.000
_cell.angle_alpha   90.00
_cell.angle_beta   90.00
_cell.angle_gamma   90.00
#
_symmetry.space_group_name_H-M   'P 1'
#
loop_
_entity.id
_entity.type
_entity.pdbx_description
1 polymer ?
#
loop_
_entity_poly.entity_id
_entity_poly.type
_entity_poly.pdbx_seq_one_letter_code
_entity_poly.pdbx_strand_id
1 'polypeptide(L)' 'MSHIEQNLLTKPGYSPYCGADACMVWARTRWNGSQFQCQCGWTTWLCADFIAAYKAKWKPEVKP' A
#
# COMPACT_ATOMS: atom_id res chain seq x y z
N MET A 1 0.51 -15.18 -4.01
CA MET A 1 -0.04 -13.83 -3.85
C MET A 1 -0.95 -13.79 -2.63
N SER A 2 -0.83 -12.76 -1.82
CA SER A 2 -1.69 -12.49 -0.67
C SER A 2 -3.03 -11.86 -1.11
N HIS A 3 -4.03 -11.89 -0.23
CA HIS A 3 -5.31 -11.21 -0.48
C HIS A 3 -5.14 -9.68 -0.62
N ILE A 4 -4.14 -9.09 0.03
CA ILE A 4 -3.81 -7.66 -0.06
C ILE A 4 -3.31 -7.32 -1.47
N GLU A 5 -2.37 -8.10 -2.00
CA GLU A 5 -1.82 -7.93 -3.35
C GLU A 5 -2.91 -8.05 -4.42
N GLN A 6 -3.79 -9.05 -4.29
CA GLN A 6 -4.90 -9.22 -5.21
C GLN A 6 -5.84 -8.01 -5.19
N ASN A 7 -6.22 -7.53 -4.00
CA ASN A 7 -7.08 -6.36 -3.86
C ASN A 7 -6.43 -5.10 -4.42
N LEU A 8 -5.14 -4.88 -4.19
CA LEU A 8 -4.39 -3.76 -4.74
C LEU A 8 -4.42 -3.72 -6.28
N LEU A 9 -4.47 -4.86 -6.96
CA LEU A 9 -4.54 -4.93 -8.43
C LEU A 9 -5.96 -4.98 -9.00
N THR A 10 -6.99 -5.25 -8.19
CA THR A 10 -8.35 -5.50 -8.68
C THR A 10 -9.39 -4.52 -8.17
N LYS A 11 -9.16 -3.88 -7.01
CA LYS A 11 -10.12 -2.97 -6.38
C LYS A 11 -9.64 -1.52 -6.51
N PRO A 12 -10.35 -0.67 -7.28
CA PRO A 12 -10.02 0.75 -7.38
C PRO A 12 -9.99 1.43 -6.01
N GLY A 13 -8.97 2.23 -5.74
CA GLY A 13 -8.84 2.98 -4.49
C GLY A 13 -8.54 2.15 -3.23
N TYR A 14 -8.32 0.84 -3.36
CA TYR A 14 -7.95 0.01 -2.23
C TYR A 14 -6.58 0.42 -1.65
N SER A 15 -6.50 0.45 -0.33
CA SER A 15 -5.27 0.68 0.42
C SER A 15 -5.20 -0.29 1.60
N PRO A 16 -4.06 -0.95 1.88
CA PRO A 16 -3.93 -1.83 3.04
C PRO A 16 -3.98 -1.05 4.35
N TYR A 17 -4.39 -1.73 5.42
CA TYR A 17 -4.24 -1.22 6.77
C TYR A 17 -2.78 -1.29 7.24
N CYS A 18 -2.45 -0.47 8.23
CA CYS A 18 -1.18 -0.54 8.94
C CYS A 18 -0.99 -1.90 9.60
N GLY A 19 0.17 -2.53 9.38
CA GLY A 19 0.54 -3.80 10.00
C GLY A 19 1.45 -3.69 11.23
N ALA A 20 1.70 -2.48 11.74
CA ALA A 20 2.48 -2.31 12.97
C ALA A 20 1.62 -2.50 14.23
N ASP A 21 2.07 -3.37 15.12
CA ASP A 21 1.38 -3.67 16.39
C ASP A 21 1.27 -2.45 17.31
N ALA A 22 2.27 -1.56 17.28
CA ALA A 22 2.29 -0.34 18.09
C ALA A 22 1.47 0.82 17.48
N CYS A 23 0.85 0.63 16.30
CA CYS A 23 0.03 1.66 15.68
C CYS A 23 -1.36 1.70 16.33
N MET A 24 -1.54 2.59 17.30
CA MET A 24 -2.79 2.72 18.07
C MET A 24 -4.05 2.96 17.22
N VAL A 25 -3.90 3.43 15.99
CA VAL A 25 -5.02 3.83 15.10
C VAL A 25 -5.32 2.84 13.97
N TRP A 26 -4.45 1.84 13.73
CA TRP A 26 -4.62 0.84 12.65
C TRP A 26 -5.08 1.45 11.31
N ALA A 27 -4.54 2.63 10.98
CA ALA A 27 -5.04 3.44 9.89
C ALA A 27 -4.80 2.81 8.51
N ARG A 28 -5.61 3.18 7.52
CA ARG A 28 -5.29 2.90 6.11
C ARG A 28 -4.00 3.62 5.74
N THR A 29 -3.13 2.91 5.04
CA THR A 29 -1.88 3.45 4.51
C THR A 29 -2.12 4.40 3.34
N ARG A 30 -1.10 5.16 2.98
CA ARG A 30 -1.08 6.05 1.81
C ARG A 30 0.06 5.67 0.89
N TRP A 31 -0.14 5.90 -0.39
CA TRP A 31 0.89 5.70 -1.39
C TRP A 31 1.94 6.81 -1.29
N ASN A 32 3.20 6.45 -1.01
CA ASN A 32 4.29 7.41 -0.87
C ASN A 32 5.18 7.53 -2.14
N GLY A 33 4.79 6.89 -3.25
CA GLY A 33 5.57 6.85 -4.49
C GLY A 33 6.35 5.56 -4.73
N SER A 34 6.61 4.78 -3.66
CA SER A 34 7.31 3.50 -3.73
C SER A 34 6.51 2.36 -3.11
N GLN A 35 5.91 2.59 -1.94
CA GLN A 35 5.19 1.61 -1.14
C GLN A 35 3.97 2.26 -0.48
N PHE A 36 3.23 1.46 0.28
CA PHE A 36 2.15 1.93 1.13
C PHE A 36 2.66 2.20 2.54
N GLN A 37 2.56 3.44 2.99
CA GLN A 37 3.09 3.90 4.26
C GLN A 37 1.98 4.38 5.20
N CYS A 38 2.07 4.00 6.47
CA CYS A 38 1.27 4.54 7.55
C CYS A 38 1.94 5.78 8.14
N GLN A 39 1.15 6.67 8.74
CA GLN A 39 1.65 7.84 9.46
C GLN A 39 2.53 7.49 10.68
N CYS A 40 2.41 6.27 11.23
CA CYS A 40 3.32 5.80 12.28
C CYS A 40 4.71 5.37 11.76
N GLY A 41 4.97 5.49 10.44
CA GLY A 41 6.23 5.12 9.80
C GLY A 41 6.26 3.71 9.22
N TRP A 42 5.35 2.82 9.62
CA TRP A 42 5.26 1.47 9.05
C TRP A 42 4.98 1.51 7.56
N THR A 43 5.72 0.70 6.80
CA THR A 43 5.63 0.65 5.33
C THR A 43 5.47 -0.80 4.88
N THR A 44 4.63 -1.03 3.88
CA THR A 44 4.47 -2.36 3.28
C THR A 44 5.76 -2.83 2.63
N TRP A 45 6.03 -4.13 2.71
CA TRP A 45 7.09 -4.78 1.97
C TRP A 45 6.50 -5.53 0.78
N LEU A 46 6.22 -4.83 -0.32
CA LEU A 46 5.81 -5.45 -1.58
C LEU A 46 7.03 -5.55 -2.50
N CYS A 47 7.18 -6.67 -3.21
CA CYS A 47 8.32 -6.88 -4.11
C CYS A 47 8.29 -5.88 -5.28
N ALA A 48 9.48 -5.64 -5.88
CA ALA A 48 9.64 -4.67 -6.95
C ALA A 48 8.75 -4.97 -8.17
N ASP A 49 8.63 -6.24 -8.55
CA ASP A 49 7.79 -6.67 -9.68
C ASP A 49 6.31 -6.35 -9.46
N PHE A 50 5.82 -6.55 -8.23
CA PHE A 50 4.46 -6.20 -7.86
C PHE A 50 4.23 -4.69 -7.92
N ILE A 51 5.16 -3.91 -7.38
CA ILE A 51 5.08 -2.44 -7.42
C ILE A 51 5.10 -1.92 -8.85
N ALA A 52 5.91 -2.52 -9.75
CA ALA A 52 5.92 -2.17 -11.16
C ALA A 52 4.55 -2.42 -11.82
N ALA A 53 3.94 -3.59 -11.57
CA ALA A 53 2.60 -3.91 -12.06
C ALA A 53 1.53 -2.96 -11.50
N TYR A 54 1.61 -2.63 -10.20
CA TYR A 54 0.69 -1.70 -9.54
C TYR A 54 0.77 -0.28 -10.15
N LYS A 55 2.00 0.24 -10.34
CA LYS A 55 2.26 1.54 -10.98
C LYS A 55 1.76 1.59 -12.42
N ALA A 56 2.04 0.54 -13.21
CA ALA A 56 1.62 0.45 -14.60
C ALA A 56 0.09 0.48 -14.73
N LYS A 57 -0.61 -0.22 -13.83
CA LYS A 57 -2.08 -0.29 -13.86
C LYS A 57 -2.75 1.01 -13.43
N TRP A 58 -2.33 1.57 -12.28
CA TRP A 58 -3.11 2.62 -11.61
C TRP A 58 -2.54 4.03 -11.76
N LYS A 59 -1.26 4.18 -12.16
CA LYS A 59 -0.56 5.48 -12.19
C LYS A 59 -0.83 6.32 -10.93
N PRO A 60 -0.61 5.76 -9.73
CA PRO A 60 -1.04 6.37 -8.48
C PRO A 60 -0.22 7.64 -8.18
N GLU A 61 -0.91 8.69 -7.76
CA GLU A 61 -0.29 9.92 -7.27
C GLU A 61 0.21 9.75 -5.83
N VAL A 62 1.32 10.39 -5.49
CA VAL A 62 1.82 10.47 -4.11
C VAL A 62 0.78 11.22 -3.27
N LYS A 63 0.33 10.59 -2.19
CA LYS A 63 -0.63 11.22 -1.27
C LYS A 63 0.08 11.59 0.02
N PRO A 64 0.19 12.90 0.35
CA PRO A 64 0.76 13.35 1.63
C PRO A 64 -0.10 12.86 2.81
#